data_AF-A0A146VDL4-F1
#
_entry.id   AF-A0A146VDL4-F1
#
_cell.length_a   1.000
_cell.length_b   1.000
_cell.length_c   1.000
_cell.angle_alpha   90.00
_cell.angle_beta   90.00
_cell.angle_gamma   90.00
#
_symmetry.space_group_name_H-M   'P 1'
#
loop_
_entity.id
_entity.type
_entity.pdbx_description
1 polymer ?
#
loop_
_entity_poly.entity_id
_entity_poly.type
_entity_poly.pdbx_seq_one_letter_code
_entity_poly.pdbx_strand_id
1 'polypeptide(L)'
;MCSGGFAKCLGISLMPLAIVCVLCNILLFFPGGKVVDSEHITEKVWFMGGILGSGVLMIFPALVFLGLKNNDCCGCCGNESCGRRFAMLSSILFAAVGVLGAGYSVIVSSVAINQGPMCFVNGTGVNETGWMYPFSEGNYLSDKSLWSKCEEPAGVVSWHLSLFSVLLVMGIIQIALCAVQVINGLMGALCGDCCGCCGGSDGAV
;
A
#
# COMPACT_ATOMS: atom_id res chain seq x y z
N MET A 1 6.38 2.21 -27.80
CA MET A 1 5.39 3.05 -27.07
C MET A 1 6.06 3.58 -25.80
N CYS A 2 6.00 4.89 -25.57
CA CYS A 2 6.81 5.60 -24.57
C CYS A 2 6.46 5.20 -23.13
N SER A 3 7.24 4.25 -22.58
CA SER A 3 7.12 3.73 -21.21
C SER A 3 7.14 4.83 -20.13
N GLY A 4 7.86 5.92 -20.36
CA GLY A 4 7.97 7.04 -19.39
C GLY A 4 6.67 7.83 -19.15
N GLY A 5 5.82 7.99 -20.18
CA GLY A 5 4.55 8.72 -20.03
C GLY A 5 3.51 7.94 -19.21
N PHE A 6 3.50 6.62 -19.36
CA PHE A 6 2.63 5.73 -18.57
C PHE A 6 3.12 5.60 -17.13
N ALA A 7 4.44 5.45 -16.92
CA ALA A 7 5.06 5.44 -15.59
C ALA A 7 4.77 6.74 -14.81
N LYS A 8 4.69 7.89 -15.49
CA LYS A 8 4.30 9.17 -14.90
C LYS A 8 2.87 9.16 -14.36
N CYS A 9 1.90 8.64 -15.13
CA CYS A 9 0.52 8.51 -14.67
C CYS A 9 0.40 7.57 -13.46
N LEU A 10 1.19 6.48 -13.46
CA LEU A 10 1.24 5.56 -12.33
C LEU A 10 1.81 6.22 -11.07
N GLY A 11 2.94 6.92 -11.18
CA GLY A 11 3.56 7.62 -10.05
C GLY A 11 2.67 8.71 -9.45
N ILE A 12 2.00 9.52 -10.30
CA ILE A 12 1.04 10.55 -9.87
C ILE A 12 -0.15 9.91 -9.16
N SER A 13 -0.62 8.74 -9.60
CA SER A 13 -1.75 8.04 -8.97
C SER A 13 -1.34 7.38 -7.65
N LEU A 14 -0.12 6.85 -7.54
CA LEU A 14 0.37 6.18 -6.33
C LEU A 14 0.63 7.15 -5.16
N MET A 15 1.01 8.39 -5.45
CA MET A 15 1.32 9.40 -4.43
C MET A 15 0.14 9.72 -3.49
N PRO A 16 -1.08 10.08 -3.97
CA PRO A 16 -2.22 10.30 -3.09
C PRO A 16 -2.66 9.01 -2.37
N LEU A 17 -2.54 7.85 -3.02
CA LEU A 17 -2.84 6.57 -2.40
C LEU A 17 -1.93 6.30 -1.20
N ALA A 18 -0.62 6.51 -1.34
CA ALA A 18 0.33 6.36 -0.25
C ALA A 18 0.04 7.34 0.91
N ILE A 19 -0.30 8.59 0.61
CA ILE A 19 -0.68 9.58 1.63
C ILE A 19 -1.90 9.12 2.42
N VAL A 20 -2.96 8.65 1.74
CA VAL A 20 -4.15 8.14 2.41
C VAL A 20 -3.83 6.92 3.27
N CYS A 21 -3.02 5.98 2.78
CA CYS A 21 -2.59 4.82 3.57
C CYS A 21 -1.84 5.26 4.83
N VAL A 22 -0.91 6.21 4.73
CA VAL A 22 -0.20 6.75 5.92
C VAL A 22 -1.18 7.39 6.90
N LEU A 23 -2.11 8.22 6.42
CA LEU A 23 -3.12 8.86 7.28
C LEU A 23 -4.02 7.84 7.98
N CYS A 24 -4.52 6.83 7.26
CA CYS A 24 -5.34 5.77 7.85
C CYS A 24 -4.57 5.01 8.94
N ASN A 25 -3.30 4.71 8.70
CA ASN A 25 -2.47 4.03 9.70
C ASN A 25 -2.16 4.92 10.91
N ILE A 26 -2.00 6.23 10.75
CA ILE A 26 -1.87 7.16 11.88
C ILE A 26 -3.17 7.19 12.70
N LEU A 27 -4.33 7.21 12.04
CA LEU A 27 -5.64 7.21 12.69
C LEU A 27 -5.94 5.90 13.45
N LEU A 28 -5.31 4.79 13.06
CA LEU A 28 -5.40 3.52 13.81
C LEU A 28 -4.76 3.59 15.19
N PHE A 29 -3.81 4.50 15.45
CA PHE A 29 -3.25 4.71 16.79
C PHE A 29 -4.22 5.40 17.75
N PHE A 30 -5.29 6.02 17.24
CA PHE A 30 -6.29 6.73 18.05
C PHE A 30 -7.66 6.04 17.93
N PRO A 31 -7.82 4.84 18.52
CA PRO A 31 -9.09 4.12 18.46
C PRO A 31 -10.21 4.95 19.09
N GLY A 32 -11.21 5.32 18.27
CA GLY A 32 -12.34 6.14 18.72
C GLY A 32 -11.96 7.59 19.08
N GLY A 33 -10.82 8.10 18.63
CA GLY A 33 -10.38 9.49 18.86
C GLY A 33 -9.99 9.82 20.30
N LYS A 34 -9.84 8.82 21.17
CA LYS A 34 -9.36 8.98 22.54
C LYS A 34 -7.88 8.56 22.64
N VAL A 35 -7.11 9.30 23.45
CA VAL A 35 -5.74 8.92 23.81
C VAL A 35 -5.85 7.85 24.90
N VAL A 36 -5.48 6.61 24.58
CA VAL A 36 -5.49 5.49 25.54
C VAL A 36 -4.10 5.34 26.15
N ASP A 37 -4.03 5.19 27.48
CA ASP A 37 -2.77 5.09 28.22
C ASP A 37 -1.91 3.90 27.78
N SER A 38 -0.63 4.18 27.60
CA SER A 38 0.25 3.56 26.61
C SER A 38 1.25 2.56 27.17
N GLU A 39 0.84 1.56 27.96
CA GLU A 39 1.80 0.57 28.50
C GLU A 39 1.89 -0.76 27.74
N HIS A 40 0.93 -1.10 26.85
CA HIS A 40 0.94 -2.41 26.16
C HIS A 40 0.75 -2.34 24.63
N ILE A 41 0.71 -1.15 24.03
CA ILE A 41 0.24 -0.96 22.64
C ILE A 41 1.39 -0.92 21.62
N THR A 42 2.62 -0.61 22.03
CA THR A 42 3.68 -0.19 21.10
C THR A 42 4.20 -1.30 20.18
N GLU A 43 4.35 -2.54 20.66
CA GLU A 43 4.95 -3.63 19.85
C GLU A 43 3.97 -4.27 18.86
N LYS A 44 2.72 -4.50 19.28
CA LYS A 44 1.69 -5.09 18.39
C LYS A 44 1.29 -4.12 17.28
N VAL A 45 1.25 -2.83 17.55
CA VAL A 45 0.81 -1.83 16.55
C VAL A 45 1.90 -1.54 15.51
N TRP A 46 3.18 -1.60 15.88
CA TRP A 46 4.26 -1.49 14.88
C TRP A 46 4.29 -2.69 13.91
N PHE A 47 4.03 -3.90 14.42
CA PHE A 47 4.02 -5.10 13.60
C PHE A 47 2.69 -5.25 12.83
N MET A 48 1.54 -4.84 13.36
CA MET A 48 0.24 -4.96 12.67
C MET A 48 -0.14 -3.71 11.85
N GLY A 49 0.54 -2.59 12.02
CA GLY A 49 0.02 -1.28 11.60
C GLY A 49 0.16 -0.94 10.13
N GLY A 50 0.73 -1.79 9.26
CA GLY A 50 0.82 -1.49 7.82
C GLY A 50 1.61 -0.22 7.43
N ILE A 51 2.08 0.59 8.40
CA ILE A 51 2.80 1.87 8.21
C ILE A 51 4.07 1.63 7.43
N LEU A 52 4.82 0.60 7.79
CA LEU A 52 5.99 0.21 7.03
C LEU A 52 5.59 -0.29 5.63
N GLY A 53 4.57 -1.15 5.56
CA GLY A 53 4.13 -1.87 4.35
C GLY A 53 3.57 -0.99 3.23
N SER A 54 2.36 -0.45 3.38
CA SER A 54 1.66 0.30 2.30
C SER A 54 1.89 1.80 2.38
N GLY A 55 2.44 2.31 3.48
CA GLY A 55 2.80 3.71 3.68
C GLY A 55 4.22 4.01 3.21
N VAL A 56 5.21 3.68 4.06
CA VAL A 56 6.62 4.08 3.85
C VAL A 56 7.26 3.38 2.67
N LEU A 57 7.10 2.05 2.54
CA LEU A 57 7.68 1.31 1.42
C LEU A 57 7.09 1.72 0.06
N MET A 58 5.92 2.36 0.02
CA MET A 58 5.30 2.86 -1.22
C MET A 58 5.85 4.22 -1.67
N ILE A 59 6.51 4.98 -0.76
CA ILE A 59 7.15 6.25 -1.11
C ILE A 59 8.33 6.03 -2.07
N PHE A 60 9.10 4.96 -1.87
CA PHE A 60 10.24 4.62 -2.74
C PHE A 60 9.84 4.37 -4.20
N PRO A 61 8.92 3.43 -4.54
CA PRO A 61 8.47 3.24 -5.91
C PRO A 61 7.77 4.48 -6.46
N ALA A 62 6.99 5.23 -5.66
CA ALA A 62 6.37 6.46 -6.13
C ALA A 62 7.40 7.51 -6.58
N LEU A 63 8.45 7.74 -5.78
CA LEU A 63 9.54 8.67 -6.13
C LEU A 63 10.36 8.17 -7.32
N VAL A 64 10.63 6.87 -7.41
CA VAL A 64 11.36 6.29 -8.54
C VAL A 64 10.55 6.42 -9.82
N PHE A 65 9.24 6.16 -9.81
CA PHE A 65 8.38 6.30 -11.00
C PHE A 65 8.25 7.77 -11.43
N LEU A 66 8.21 8.71 -10.48
CA LEU A 66 8.29 10.14 -10.77
C LEU A 66 9.69 10.55 -11.28
N GLY A 67 10.76 9.92 -10.79
CA GLY A 67 12.16 10.20 -11.14
C GLY A 67 12.59 9.70 -12.53
N LEU A 68 11.91 8.68 -13.07
CA LEU A 68 12.06 8.26 -14.47
C LEU A 68 11.77 9.39 -15.49
N LYS A 69 11.22 10.52 -15.03
CA LYS A 69 10.96 11.76 -15.76
C LYS A 69 12.22 12.52 -16.22
N ASN A 70 13.31 12.50 -15.45
CA ASN A 70 14.44 13.43 -15.67
C ASN A 70 15.60 12.85 -16.47
N ASN A 71 15.55 11.55 -16.76
CA ASN A 71 16.54 10.92 -17.62
C ASN A 71 15.96 10.97 -19.03
N ASP A 72 16.23 12.07 -19.74
CA ASP A 72 16.35 12.00 -21.19
C ASP A 72 17.17 10.76 -21.54
N CYS A 73 16.83 10.09 -22.63
CA CYS A 73 17.44 8.83 -23.06
C CYS A 73 18.99 8.82 -23.02
N CYS A 74 19.66 9.98 -22.99
CA CYS A 74 21.11 10.13 -22.85
C CYS A 74 21.59 10.30 -21.39
N GLY A 75 22.01 9.24 -20.70
CA GLY A 75 22.71 9.44 -19.43
C GLY A 75 23.18 8.22 -18.63
N CYS A 76 24.22 7.52 -19.10
CA CYS A 76 25.35 7.06 -18.27
C CYS A 76 26.46 6.49 -19.20
N CYS A 77 27.66 7.08 -19.17
CA CYS A 77 28.86 6.64 -19.92
C CYS A 77 28.70 6.52 -21.45
N GLY A 78 28.15 7.53 -22.13
CA GLY A 78 28.21 7.66 -23.59
C GLY A 78 27.50 6.57 -24.41
N ASN A 79 26.76 5.66 -23.77
CA ASN A 79 25.97 4.63 -24.44
C ASN A 79 24.53 4.62 -23.92
N GLU A 80 23.62 5.13 -24.75
CA GLU A 80 22.18 5.33 -24.49
C GLU A 80 21.47 4.04 -24.03
N SER A 81 21.95 2.88 -24.51
CA SER A 81 21.37 1.56 -24.21
C SER A 81 21.62 1.06 -22.78
N CYS A 82 22.74 1.45 -22.14
CA CYS A 82 23.12 0.93 -20.82
C CYS A 82 22.36 1.65 -19.68
N GLY A 83 22.26 2.98 -19.75
CA GLY A 83 21.53 3.79 -18.77
C GLY A 83 20.02 3.49 -18.76
N ARG A 84 19.45 3.24 -19.94
CA ARG A 84 18.02 2.89 -20.10
C ARG A 84 17.69 1.55 -19.44
N ARG A 85 18.52 0.52 -19.63
CA ARG A 85 18.32 -0.80 -18.98
C ARG A 85 18.43 -0.72 -17.47
N PHE A 86 19.41 0.01 -16.94
CA PHE A 86 19.60 0.16 -15.50
C PHE A 86 18.42 0.90 -14.83
N ALA A 87 17.95 1.99 -15.45
CA ALA A 87 16.78 2.73 -14.95
C ALA A 87 15.49 1.87 -14.98
N MET A 88 15.29 1.08 -16.04
CA MET A 88 14.14 0.19 -16.15
C MET A 88 14.19 -0.96 -15.15
N LEU A 89 15.36 -1.61 -14.97
CA LEU A 89 15.55 -2.67 -13.96
C LEU A 89 15.36 -2.14 -12.54
N SER A 90 15.89 -0.96 -12.23
CA SER A 90 15.67 -0.28 -10.95
C SER A 90 14.17 -0.07 -10.69
N SER A 91 13.41 0.40 -11.67
CA SER A 91 11.97 0.59 -11.52
C SER A 91 11.21 -0.71 -11.22
N ILE A 92 11.63 -1.85 -11.82
CA ILE A 92 11.04 -3.16 -11.56
C ILE A 92 11.34 -3.61 -10.12
N LEU A 93 12.58 -3.42 -9.65
CA LEU A 93 12.98 -3.79 -8.29
C LEU A 93 12.16 -3.01 -7.25
N PHE A 94 12.03 -1.70 -7.42
CA PHE A 94 11.23 -0.88 -6.50
C PHE A 94 9.72 -1.17 -6.62
N ALA A 95 9.22 -1.48 -7.82
CA ALA A 95 7.84 -1.94 -8.00
C ALA A 95 7.58 -3.25 -7.25
N ALA A 96 8.51 -4.21 -7.29
CA ALA A 96 8.40 -5.47 -6.57
C ALA A 96 8.38 -5.26 -5.05
N VAL A 97 9.21 -4.36 -4.52
CA VAL A 97 9.16 -3.94 -3.10
C VAL A 97 7.80 -3.33 -2.77
N GLY A 98 7.25 -2.50 -3.66
CA GLY A 98 5.90 -1.94 -3.52
C GLY A 98 4.80 -3.00 -3.47
N VAL A 99 4.88 -4.04 -4.33
CA VAL A 99 3.94 -5.18 -4.31
C VAL A 99 4.05 -5.95 -2.98
N LEU A 100 5.25 -6.22 -2.50
CA LEU A 100 5.46 -6.91 -1.21
C LEU A 100 4.91 -6.08 -0.04
N GLY A 101 5.18 -4.78 0.00
CA GLY A 101 4.68 -3.87 1.03
C GLY A 101 3.15 -3.74 1.04
N ALA A 102 2.54 -3.54 -0.13
CA ALA A 102 1.08 -3.47 -0.26
C ALA A 102 0.41 -4.83 0.00
N GLY A 103 1.01 -5.93 -0.48
CA GLY A 103 0.53 -7.29 -0.23
C GLY A 103 0.50 -7.62 1.26
N TYR A 104 1.56 -7.27 1.98
CA TYR A 104 1.58 -7.38 3.44
C TYR A 104 0.43 -6.61 4.10
N SER A 105 0.22 -5.35 3.69
CA SER A 105 -0.87 -4.52 4.21
C SER A 105 -2.25 -5.12 3.95
N VAL A 106 -2.49 -5.72 2.78
CA VAL A 106 -3.76 -6.37 2.43
C VAL A 106 -4.00 -7.60 3.30
N ILE A 107 -2.99 -8.44 3.51
CA ILE A 107 -3.10 -9.64 4.36
C ILE A 107 -3.43 -9.23 5.80
N VAL A 108 -2.67 -8.29 6.36
CA VAL A 108 -2.87 -7.83 7.74
C VAL A 108 -4.23 -7.16 7.91
N SER A 109 -4.65 -6.32 6.96
CA SER A 109 -5.98 -5.70 7.00
C SER A 109 -7.12 -6.73 6.96
N SER A 110 -6.95 -7.79 6.15
CA SER A 110 -7.95 -8.87 6.06
C SER A 110 -8.05 -9.67 7.37
N VAL A 111 -6.90 -9.98 7.98
CA VAL A 111 -6.86 -10.67 9.29
C VAL A 111 -7.46 -9.78 10.38
N ALA A 112 -7.13 -8.49 10.41
CA ALA A 112 -7.67 -7.54 11.38
C ALA A 112 -9.19 -7.39 11.26
N ILE A 113 -9.73 -7.31 10.03
CA ILE A 113 -11.18 -7.29 9.79
C ILE A 113 -11.84 -8.60 10.24
N ASN A 114 -11.18 -9.75 10.10
CA ASN A 114 -11.77 -11.01 10.55
C ASN A 114 -11.79 -11.14 12.09
N GLN A 115 -10.75 -10.64 12.76
CA GLN A 115 -10.61 -10.68 14.21
C GLN A 115 -11.47 -9.61 14.93
N GLY A 116 -11.63 -8.43 14.32
CA GLY A 116 -12.31 -7.30 14.93
C GLY A 116 -11.47 -6.58 16.01
N PRO A 117 -11.91 -5.40 16.49
CA PRO A 117 -11.17 -4.65 17.51
C PRO A 117 -11.34 -5.25 18.91
N MET A 118 -10.35 -5.01 19.75
CA MET A 118 -10.47 -5.19 21.19
C MET A 118 -11.39 -4.12 21.77
N CYS A 119 -12.34 -4.51 22.60
CA CYS A 119 -13.24 -3.58 23.26
C CYS A 119 -13.57 -4.04 24.66
N PHE A 120 -14.05 -3.10 25.48
CA PHE A 120 -14.57 -3.42 26.79
C PHE A 120 -15.99 -3.98 26.65
N VAL A 121 -16.17 -5.18 27.20
CA VAL A 121 -17.47 -5.87 27.23
C VAL A 121 -17.94 -5.92 28.68
N ASN A 122 -19.12 -5.36 28.93
CA ASN A 122 -19.77 -5.39 30.24
C ASN A 122 -20.96 -6.34 30.18
N GLY A 123 -20.73 -7.61 30.52
CA GLY A 123 -21.77 -8.64 30.48
C GLY A 123 -22.43 -8.87 31.83
N THR A 124 -23.75 -8.70 31.91
CA THR A 124 -24.61 -9.19 33.01
C THR A 124 -24.79 -10.72 33.02
N GLY A 125 -23.84 -11.48 32.48
CA GLY A 125 -23.94 -12.92 32.29
C GLY A 125 -22.57 -13.59 32.18
N VAL A 126 -22.14 -14.15 33.32
CA VAL A 126 -21.02 -15.09 33.54
C VAL A 126 -19.61 -14.51 33.23
N ASN A 127 -19.11 -13.76 34.22
CA ASN A 127 -17.74 -13.80 34.74
C ASN A 127 -16.53 -13.32 33.93
N GLU A 128 -16.64 -12.43 32.95
CA GLU A 128 -15.45 -11.73 32.41
C GLU A 128 -15.74 -10.27 32.06
N THR A 129 -15.73 -9.38 33.06
CA THR A 129 -15.65 -7.93 32.84
C THR A 129 -14.21 -7.58 32.47
N GLY A 130 -13.94 -7.27 31.21
CA GLY A 130 -12.58 -6.98 30.77
C GLY A 130 -12.47 -6.59 29.31
N TRP A 131 -11.26 -6.20 28.93
CA TRP A 131 -10.90 -5.95 27.54
C TRP A 131 -10.69 -7.29 26.84
N MET A 132 -11.54 -7.60 25.86
CA MET A 132 -11.47 -8.86 25.10
C MET A 132 -11.82 -8.62 23.63
N TYR A 133 -11.66 -9.67 22.82
CA TYR A 133 -12.14 -9.70 21.43
C TYR A 133 -13.46 -10.48 21.42
N PRO A 134 -14.64 -9.81 21.47
CA PRO A 134 -15.93 -10.50 21.50
C PRO A 134 -16.35 -11.08 20.14
N PHE A 135 -15.60 -10.75 19.09
CA PHE A 135 -15.87 -11.14 17.73
C PHE A 135 -14.99 -12.32 17.34
N SER A 136 -15.58 -13.30 16.67
CA SER A 136 -14.86 -14.45 16.15
C SER A 136 -15.34 -14.70 14.73
N GLU A 137 -14.41 -14.96 13.82
CA GLU A 137 -14.67 -15.30 12.41
C GLU A 137 -15.56 -14.28 11.67
N GLY A 138 -15.39 -12.97 11.96
CA GLY A 138 -16.11 -11.92 11.23
C GLY A 138 -17.63 -11.92 11.42
N ASN A 139 -18.17 -12.61 12.44
CA ASN A 139 -19.61 -12.68 12.72
C ASN A 139 -20.28 -11.29 12.81
N TYR A 140 -19.55 -10.30 13.31
CA TYR A 140 -19.97 -8.90 13.44
C TYR A 140 -20.13 -8.16 12.10
N LEU A 141 -19.60 -8.68 11.00
CA LEU A 141 -19.78 -8.12 9.65
C LEU A 141 -21.18 -8.44 9.12
N SER A 142 -21.68 -9.63 9.41
CA SER A 142 -23.02 -10.08 9.01
C SER A 142 -24.10 -9.55 9.94
N ASP A 143 -23.83 -9.53 11.24
CA ASP A 143 -24.80 -9.10 12.25
C ASP A 143 -24.35 -7.86 13.01
N LYS A 144 -24.91 -6.71 12.62
CA LYS A 144 -24.64 -5.41 13.27
C LYS A 144 -25.16 -5.34 14.70
N SER A 145 -26.06 -6.22 15.13
CA SER A 145 -26.53 -6.25 16.52
C SER A 145 -25.39 -6.61 17.48
N LEU A 146 -24.37 -7.34 17.02
CA LEU A 146 -23.19 -7.69 17.81
C LEU A 146 -22.33 -6.48 18.17
N TRP A 147 -22.47 -5.35 17.44
CA TRP A 147 -21.67 -4.15 17.71
C TRP A 147 -22.00 -3.55 19.07
N SER A 148 -23.22 -3.77 19.59
CA SER A 148 -23.63 -3.30 20.92
C SER A 148 -22.98 -4.07 22.07
N LYS A 149 -22.25 -5.17 21.79
CA LYS A 149 -21.44 -5.88 22.81
C LYS A 149 -20.21 -5.07 23.22
N CYS A 150 -19.73 -4.19 22.36
CA CYS A 150 -18.64 -3.26 22.68
C CYS A 150 -19.22 -1.97 23.25
N GLU A 151 -19.06 -1.76 24.56
CA GLU A 151 -19.59 -0.59 25.25
C GLU A 151 -18.60 0.58 25.20
N GLU A 152 -17.31 0.30 25.43
CA GLU A 152 -16.25 1.30 25.33
C GLU A 152 -15.04 0.77 24.53
N PRO A 153 -14.42 1.58 23.64
CA PRO A 153 -14.81 2.92 23.19
C PRO A 153 -16.03 2.93 22.25
N ALA A 154 -16.89 3.95 22.39
CA ALA A 154 -18.06 4.13 21.54
C ALA A 154 -17.67 4.25 20.05
N GLY A 155 -18.26 3.41 19.20
CA GLY A 155 -17.98 3.41 17.76
C GLY A 155 -16.63 2.82 17.34
N VAL A 156 -15.92 2.11 18.23
CA VAL A 156 -14.62 1.48 17.90
C VAL A 156 -14.75 0.47 16.74
N VAL A 157 -15.86 -0.25 16.66
CA VAL A 157 -16.11 -1.27 15.62
C VAL A 157 -16.18 -0.64 14.24
N SER A 158 -16.95 0.44 14.09
CA SER A 158 -17.07 1.14 12.80
C SER A 158 -15.78 1.85 12.42
N TRP A 159 -15.06 2.44 13.39
CA TRP A 159 -13.76 3.08 13.17
C TRP A 159 -12.72 2.09 12.64
N HIS A 160 -12.53 0.98 13.37
CA HIS A 160 -11.60 -0.08 13.02
C HIS A 160 -11.94 -0.68 11.64
N LEU A 161 -13.20 -1.07 11.43
CA LEU A 161 -13.65 -1.64 10.17
C LEU A 161 -13.45 -0.69 8.99
N SER A 162 -13.76 0.60 9.16
CA SER A 162 -13.64 1.58 8.08
C SER A 162 -12.18 1.80 7.69
N LEU A 163 -11.27 1.99 8.66
CA LEU A 163 -9.86 2.24 8.39
C LEU A 163 -9.19 1.03 7.72
N PHE A 164 -9.40 -0.19 8.22
CA PHE A 164 -8.84 -1.39 7.61
C PHE A 164 -9.47 -1.70 6.24
N SER A 165 -10.75 -1.38 6.03
CA SER A 165 -11.38 -1.52 4.71
C SER A 165 -10.76 -0.59 3.67
N VAL A 166 -10.52 0.68 4.03
CA VAL A 166 -9.82 1.64 3.15
C VAL A 166 -8.41 1.15 2.83
N LEU A 167 -7.64 0.72 3.84
CA LEU A 167 -6.29 0.17 3.65
C LEU A 167 -6.28 -1.07 2.74
N LEU A 168 -7.27 -1.95 2.87
CA LEU A 168 -7.43 -3.13 2.02
C LEU A 168 -7.67 -2.73 0.56
N VAL A 169 -8.63 -1.84 0.29
CA VAL A 169 -8.94 -1.39 -1.08
C VAL A 169 -7.76 -0.66 -1.70
N MET A 170 -7.15 0.27 -0.96
CA MET A 170 -6.00 1.04 -1.44
C MET A 170 -4.79 0.13 -1.69
N GLY A 171 -4.54 -0.85 -0.83
CA GLY A 171 -3.50 -1.86 -1.01
C GLY A 171 -3.70 -2.71 -2.28
N ILE A 172 -4.92 -3.13 -2.58
CA ILE A 172 -5.23 -3.86 -3.83
C ILE A 172 -4.94 -3.00 -5.06
N ILE A 173 -5.34 -1.72 -5.04
CA ILE A 173 -5.07 -0.80 -6.15
C ILE A 173 -3.55 -0.58 -6.31
N GLN A 174 -2.81 -0.42 -5.22
CA GLN A 174 -1.36 -0.29 -5.24
C GLN A 174 -0.69 -1.52 -5.85
N ILE A 175 -1.11 -2.73 -5.48
CA ILE A 175 -0.61 -3.99 -6.08
C ILE A 175 -0.86 -4.00 -7.58
N ALA A 176 -2.07 -3.63 -8.02
CA ALA A 176 -2.41 -3.59 -9.44
C ALA A 176 -1.53 -2.59 -10.21
N LEU A 177 -1.36 -1.36 -9.71
CA LEU A 177 -0.53 -0.33 -10.36
C LEU A 177 0.95 -0.74 -10.43
N CYS A 178 1.49 -1.30 -9.35
CA CYS A 178 2.87 -1.81 -9.33
C CYS A 178 3.05 -3.02 -10.26
N ALA A 179 2.08 -3.93 -10.34
CA ALA A 179 2.13 -5.08 -11.27
C ALA A 179 2.15 -4.62 -12.74
N VAL A 180 1.35 -3.62 -13.10
CA VAL A 180 1.39 -3.05 -14.45
C VAL A 180 2.77 -2.41 -14.73
N GLN A 181 3.38 -1.73 -13.76
CA GLN A 181 4.74 -1.20 -13.91
C GLN A 181 5.78 -2.30 -14.09
N VAL A 182 5.66 -3.43 -13.39
CA VAL A 182 6.55 -4.59 -13.58
C VAL A 182 6.44 -5.11 -15.02
N ILE A 183 5.22 -5.30 -15.53
CA ILE A 183 5.00 -5.77 -16.91
C ILE A 183 5.59 -4.78 -17.92
N ASN A 184 5.33 -3.48 -17.75
CA ASN A 184 5.84 -2.44 -18.64
C ASN A 184 7.36 -2.29 -18.55
N GLY A 185 7.93 -2.44 -17.36
CA GLY A 185 9.37 -2.46 -17.13
C GLY A 185 10.02 -3.64 -17.85
N LEU A 186 9.44 -4.84 -17.74
CA LEU A 186 9.91 -6.05 -18.42
C LEU A 186 9.81 -5.93 -19.94
N MET A 187 8.69 -5.45 -20.47
CA MET A 187 8.53 -5.19 -21.90
C MET A 187 9.52 -4.14 -22.39
N GLY A 188 9.78 -3.09 -21.61
CA GLY A 188 10.79 -2.08 -21.96
C GLY A 188 12.24 -2.59 -21.87
N ALA A 189 12.51 -3.57 -21.00
CA ALA A 189 13.81 -4.23 -20.91
C ALA A 189 14.04 -5.26 -22.04
N LEU A 190 13.00 -6.03 -22.40
CA LEU A 190 13.06 -7.09 -23.42
C LEU A 190 12.87 -6.56 -24.86
N CYS A 191 11.97 -5.61 -25.09
CA CYS A 191 11.79 -4.96 -26.41
C CYS A 191 12.67 -3.72 -26.60
N GLY A 192 13.43 -3.30 -25.59
CA GLY A 192 14.35 -2.17 -25.66
C GLY A 192 15.57 -2.39 -26.56
N ASP A 193 15.82 -3.62 -27.00
CA ASP A 193 16.85 -3.95 -28.00
C ASP A 193 16.47 -3.61 -29.44
N CYS A 194 15.24 -3.18 -29.70
CA CYS A 194 14.80 -2.78 -31.04
C CYS A 194 15.02 -1.28 -31.35
N CYS A 195 15.98 -0.63 -30.69
CA CYS A 195 16.57 0.63 -31.18
C CYS A 195 17.91 0.39 -31.90
N GLY A 196 18.09 -0.80 -32.48
CA GLY A 196 18.91 -0.99 -33.67
C GLY A 196 17.99 -1.29 -34.86
N CYS A 197 18.00 -0.43 -35.86
CA CYS A 197 17.55 -0.70 -37.24
C CYS A 197 16.05 -0.62 -37.59
N CYS A 198 15.34 0.46 -37.24
CA CYS A 198 14.27 0.98 -38.11
C CYS A 198 13.97 2.47 -37.81
N GLY A 199 14.41 3.38 -38.69
CA GLY A 199 13.76 4.68 -38.86
C GLY A 199 14.67 5.91 -38.93
N GLY A 200 15.40 6.07 -40.03
CA GLY A 200 15.99 7.34 -40.44
C GLY A 200 16.16 7.36 -41.96
N SER A 201 15.07 7.47 -42.71
CA SER A 201 15.14 8.13 -44.02
C SER A 201 14.99 9.62 -43.74
N ASP A 202 16.02 10.39 -44.09
CA ASP A 202 15.90 11.65 -44.83
C ASP A 202 17.30 12.17 -45.12
N GLY A 203 17.60 12.38 -46.41
CA GLY A 203 18.88 12.89 -46.86
C GLY A 203 19.05 14.39 -46.64
N ALA A 204 20.30 14.83 -46.55
CA ALA A 204 20.76 16.15 -46.99
C ALA A 204 22.30 16.20 -46.95
N VAL A 205 22.86 16.43 -48.16
CA VAL A 205 24.22 16.84 -48.56
C VAL A 205 25.42 15.94 -48.22
#